data_AF-N0A1R5-F1
#
_entry.id   AF-N0A1R5-F1
#
_cell.length_a   1.000
_cell.length_b   1.000
_cell.length_c   1.000
_cell.angle_alpha   90.00
_cell.angle_beta   90.00
_cell.angle_gamma   90.00
#
_symmetry.space_group_name_H-M   'P 1'
#
loop_
_entity.id
_entity.type
_entity.pdbx_description
1 polymer ?
#
loop_
_entity_poly.entity_id
_entity_poly.type
_entity_poly.pdbx_seq_one_letter_code
_entity_poly.pdbx_strand_id
1 'polypeptide(L)'
;MPSSKNSNLNDNPFVIIPDPGTETKPGDIWGAGATEKTYEVNEFDPSTADSDLSYTPGRIAKNVFNHYESVSGFEVFGYLSDWGIYDSRYGNAPGDTDVDYGEGGRGTDIMRLLDEGSPLPYFDRIIVGFAGIIGDEGLKEATINQAAIDFKIASDEDDLPNHKGEATFTDYWGDTGAYLNCGFPGWKETDFTPENAQGVLGALVKLHKKYPDMPIGLSLGGWSMSQAFHFIAQEPELRQRLAQSLKKIFDLFPMFTDLDLDWEYPNYKGEEHNSYDEEDPENFAELIKEIRKELPDITISIATIAVPAGLEAANIPLLLEAGVDKLNVMTYDFFGTPWAETLGHHTALKLNPDKEETQNSVDKAVNYLLDELHVEPKKINIGYAGYTRNAQQASIPSISPIYGRYTPRGDIALGSFESGSTEWPDLLRNYLDSNMDGINNFTVYTDEVAKAEFLYNQESRLFMSLDTPYSVKEKAQYVKEKGLGGMFIWMIDHDNGLLTNAAREGLGAATVGTPRVDMAPLCLSAAEKAKNRTK
;
A
#
# COMPACT_ATOMS: atom_id res chain seq x y z
N MET A 1 34.42 13.67 8.79
CA MET A 1 34.26 12.44 7.99
C MET A 1 33.97 11.30 8.95
N PRO A 2 32.72 10.83 9.07
CA PRO A 2 32.48 9.55 9.71
C PRO A 2 32.94 8.46 8.75
N SER A 3 33.74 7.52 9.26
CA SER A 3 34.14 6.31 8.55
C SER A 3 32.89 5.52 8.12
N SER A 4 32.79 5.16 6.83
CA SER A 4 31.85 4.15 6.38
C SER A 4 32.17 2.84 7.12
N LYS A 5 31.38 2.52 8.14
CA LYS A 5 31.30 1.14 8.60
C LYS A 5 30.59 0.42 7.47
N ASN A 6 31.32 -0.40 6.72
CA ASN A 6 30.71 -1.52 6.01
C ASN A 6 30.11 -2.43 7.09
N SER A 7 28.90 -2.12 7.56
CA SER A 7 28.06 -3.12 8.22
C SER A 7 27.90 -4.24 7.21
N ASN A 8 28.33 -5.45 7.57
CA ASN A 8 28.19 -6.59 6.70
C ASN A 8 26.69 -6.79 6.46
N LEU A 9 26.21 -6.74 5.22
CA LEU A 9 24.79 -6.92 4.87
C LEU A 9 24.21 -8.22 5.46
N ASN A 10 25.07 -9.22 5.65
CA ASN A 10 24.76 -10.50 6.30
C ASN A 10 24.33 -10.38 7.78
N ASP A 11 24.52 -9.23 8.42
CA ASP A 11 24.17 -8.99 9.82
C ASP A 11 22.81 -8.27 9.98
N ASN A 12 22.11 -7.91 8.90
CA ASN A 12 20.78 -7.29 9.01
C ASN A 12 19.73 -8.36 9.40
N PRO A 13 19.13 -8.28 10.60
CA PRO A 13 18.19 -9.30 11.08
C PRO A 13 16.82 -9.24 10.41
N PHE A 14 16.58 -8.26 9.52
CA PHE A 14 15.30 -8.03 8.86
C PHE A 14 15.25 -8.56 7.42
N VAL A 15 16.37 -9.04 6.87
CA VAL A 15 16.45 -9.60 5.51
C VAL A 15 17.13 -10.97 5.50
N ILE A 16 16.85 -11.74 4.47
CA ILE A 16 17.49 -13.01 4.13
C ILE A 16 18.35 -12.78 2.89
N ILE A 17 19.64 -13.06 3.00
CA ILE A 17 20.61 -12.95 1.91
C ILE A 17 21.44 -14.25 1.91
N PRO A 18 21.58 -14.95 0.76
CA PRO A 18 20.98 -14.65 -0.55
C PRO A 18 19.45 -14.82 -0.56
N ASP A 19 18.81 -14.44 -1.67
CA ASP A 19 17.37 -14.63 -1.88
C ASP A 19 16.97 -16.10 -1.60
N PRO A 20 16.10 -16.35 -0.59
CA PRO A 20 15.77 -17.70 -0.16
C PRO A 20 14.92 -18.46 -1.17
N GLY A 21 14.29 -17.77 -2.12
CA GLY A 21 13.20 -18.32 -2.90
C GLY A 21 11.93 -18.57 -2.08
N THR A 22 10.93 -19.18 -2.71
CA THR A 22 9.66 -19.57 -2.09
C THR A 22 9.54 -21.09 -2.09
N GLU A 23 9.29 -21.69 -0.93
CA GLU A 23 9.11 -23.14 -0.79
C GLU A 23 7.62 -23.49 -0.73
N THR A 24 7.10 -24.27 -1.67
CA THR A 24 5.69 -24.71 -1.67
C THR A 24 5.49 -26.08 -1.02
N LYS A 25 6.53 -26.91 -1.04
CA LYS A 25 6.64 -28.22 -0.37
C LYS A 25 8.09 -28.45 0.02
N PRO A 26 8.37 -29.34 1.00
CA PRO A 26 9.73 -29.65 1.41
C PRO A 26 10.64 -30.01 0.21
N GLY A 27 11.61 -29.15 -0.09
CA GLY A 27 12.56 -29.26 -1.20
C GLY A 27 12.16 -28.60 -2.52
N ASP A 28 10.90 -28.17 -2.68
CA ASP A 28 10.38 -27.48 -3.87
C ASP A 28 10.59 -25.96 -3.73
N ILE A 29 11.83 -25.51 -3.94
CA ILE A 29 12.21 -24.10 -3.80
C ILE A 29 12.19 -23.39 -5.18
N TRP A 30 11.46 -22.29 -5.27
CA TRP A 30 11.27 -21.48 -6.47
C TRP A 30 12.03 -20.16 -6.36
N GLY A 31 12.73 -19.73 -7.42
CA GLY A 31 13.35 -18.40 -7.47
C GLY A 31 14.50 -18.16 -6.47
N ALA A 32 15.14 -19.22 -5.94
CA ALA A 32 16.29 -19.05 -5.04
C ALA A 32 17.47 -18.35 -5.74
N GLY A 33 18.05 -17.35 -5.10
CA GLY A 33 19.12 -16.51 -5.65
C GLY A 33 18.69 -15.62 -6.82
N ALA A 34 17.39 -15.47 -7.08
CA ALA A 34 16.91 -14.71 -8.23
C ALA A 34 17.22 -13.21 -8.12
N THR A 35 17.13 -12.64 -6.91
CA THR A 35 17.51 -11.23 -6.67
C THR A 35 18.95 -10.95 -7.08
N GLU A 36 19.89 -11.78 -6.64
CA GLU A 36 21.31 -11.60 -6.96
C GLU A 36 21.58 -11.72 -8.48
N LYS A 37 20.93 -12.68 -9.15
CA LYS A 37 21.03 -12.83 -10.60
C LYS A 37 20.45 -11.63 -11.35
N THR A 38 19.30 -11.11 -10.90
CA THR A 38 18.72 -9.90 -11.49
C THR A 38 19.68 -8.71 -11.36
N TYR A 39 20.33 -8.55 -10.22
CA TYR A 39 21.29 -7.46 -10.04
C TYR A 39 22.51 -7.62 -10.95
N GLU A 40 23.01 -8.86 -11.12
CA GLU A 40 24.11 -9.15 -12.03
C GLU A 40 23.73 -8.85 -13.49
N VAL A 41 22.57 -9.33 -13.94
CA VAL A 41 22.08 -9.13 -15.32
C VAL A 41 21.83 -7.65 -15.63
N ASN A 42 21.29 -6.91 -14.66
CA ASN A 42 20.99 -5.49 -14.82
C ASN A 42 22.16 -4.57 -14.46
N GLU A 43 23.33 -5.12 -14.10
CA GLU A 43 24.49 -4.36 -13.61
C GLU A 43 24.12 -3.40 -12.44
N PHE A 44 23.17 -3.80 -11.61
CA PHE A 44 22.62 -2.98 -10.54
C PHE A 44 23.57 -2.91 -9.34
N ASP A 45 24.10 -1.71 -9.07
CA ASP A 45 24.87 -1.40 -7.86
C ASP A 45 24.10 -0.40 -6.98
N PRO A 46 23.57 -0.82 -5.82
CA PRO A 46 22.78 0.05 -4.95
C PRO A 46 23.57 1.25 -4.40
N SER A 47 24.91 1.22 -4.43
CA SER A 47 25.74 2.33 -3.92
C SER A 47 25.87 3.50 -4.90
N THR A 48 25.60 3.27 -6.18
CA THR A 48 25.76 4.25 -7.26
C THR A 48 24.53 4.42 -8.15
N ALA A 49 23.65 3.42 -8.22
CA ALA A 49 22.46 3.45 -9.07
C ALA A 49 21.52 4.60 -8.71
N ASP A 50 21.05 5.30 -9.74
CA ASP A 50 20.05 6.36 -9.61
C ASP A 50 19.00 6.33 -10.74
N SER A 51 19.08 5.41 -11.71
CA SER A 51 18.21 5.35 -12.90
C SER A 51 17.76 3.94 -13.27
N ASP A 52 17.66 3.03 -12.29
CA ASP A 52 17.49 1.59 -12.51
C ASP A 52 16.31 1.03 -11.71
N LEU A 53 15.81 -0.13 -12.11
CA LEU A 53 14.84 -0.90 -11.31
C LEU A 53 15.52 -2.12 -10.70
N SER A 54 15.44 -2.26 -9.37
CA SER A 54 16.12 -3.34 -8.67
C SER A 54 15.38 -4.69 -8.79
N TYR A 55 14.05 -4.66 -8.96
CA TYR A 55 13.16 -5.81 -8.88
C TYR A 55 13.37 -6.65 -7.61
N THR A 56 13.66 -6.01 -6.49
CA THR A 56 13.88 -6.69 -5.20
C THR A 56 12.56 -7.23 -4.66
N PRO A 57 12.39 -8.56 -4.51
CA PRO A 57 11.14 -9.16 -4.10
C PRO A 57 10.93 -9.08 -2.58
N GLY A 58 9.68 -9.08 -2.12
CA GLY A 58 9.32 -9.11 -0.71
C GLY A 58 9.72 -10.38 0.04
N ARG A 59 9.93 -11.52 -0.64
CA ARG A 59 10.35 -12.78 0.00
C ARG A 59 11.72 -12.72 0.71
N ILE A 60 12.55 -11.73 0.38
CA ILE A 60 13.81 -11.51 1.11
C ILE A 60 13.57 -10.91 2.49
N ALA A 61 12.44 -10.25 2.72
CA ALA A 61 12.16 -9.57 3.97
C ALA A 61 11.66 -10.58 5.02
N LYS A 62 12.31 -10.62 6.19
CA LYS A 62 11.92 -11.50 7.30
C LYS A 62 10.63 -10.99 7.95
N ASN A 63 9.71 -11.91 8.19
CA ASN A 63 8.48 -11.65 8.92
C ASN A 63 8.74 -11.36 10.41
N VAL A 64 8.69 -10.08 10.80
CA VAL A 64 8.97 -9.59 12.16
C VAL A 64 7.79 -8.86 12.80
N PHE A 65 6.56 -9.13 12.36
CA PHE A 65 5.38 -8.62 13.05
C PHE A 65 5.33 -9.11 14.50
N ASN A 66 5.19 -8.17 15.43
CA ASN A 66 4.91 -8.47 16.83
C ASN A 66 3.39 -8.62 17.02
N HIS A 67 2.98 -9.32 18.06
CA HIS A 67 1.58 -9.37 18.50
C HIS A 67 1.33 -8.25 19.50
N TYR A 68 0.19 -7.57 19.39
CA TYR A 68 -0.20 -6.49 20.29
C TYR A 68 -1.64 -6.66 20.77
N GLU A 69 -1.93 -6.14 21.96
CA GLU A 69 -3.30 -5.95 22.42
C GLU A 69 -4.01 -4.92 21.54
N SER A 70 -5.32 -5.06 21.36
CA SER A 70 -6.12 -4.03 20.71
C SER A 70 -6.19 -2.78 21.57
N VAL A 71 -6.12 -1.61 20.92
CA VAL A 71 -6.30 -0.32 21.60
C VAL A 71 -7.72 0.15 21.33
N SER A 72 -8.54 0.22 22.39
CA SER A 72 -9.96 0.57 22.26
C SER A 72 -10.16 1.87 21.46
N GLY A 73 -10.98 1.79 20.42
CA GLY A 73 -11.34 2.93 19.58
C GLY A 73 -10.30 3.31 18.52
N PHE A 74 -9.26 2.51 18.29
CA PHE A 74 -8.31 2.72 17.20
C PHE A 74 -8.13 1.43 16.38
N GLU A 75 -7.92 1.58 15.08
CA GLU A 75 -7.55 0.46 14.20
C GLU A 75 -6.19 0.68 13.52
N VAL A 76 -5.44 -0.40 13.32
CA VAL A 76 -4.31 -0.50 12.38
C VAL A 76 -4.63 -1.56 11.35
N PHE A 77 -4.85 -1.13 10.11
CA PHE A 77 -5.22 -2.00 9.00
C PHE A 77 -4.28 -1.78 7.81
N GLY A 78 -4.57 -2.42 6.68
CA GLY A 78 -3.80 -2.18 5.46
C GLY A 78 -4.47 -2.73 4.22
N TYR A 79 -3.99 -2.25 3.08
CA TYR A 79 -4.39 -2.72 1.77
C TYR A 79 -3.50 -3.89 1.35
N LEU A 80 -4.08 -4.96 0.82
CA LEU A 80 -3.39 -6.11 0.26
C LEU A 80 -3.67 -6.14 -1.25
N SER A 81 -2.62 -6.07 -2.05
CA SER A 81 -2.74 -6.18 -3.51
C SER A 81 -2.89 -7.64 -3.95
N ASP A 82 -3.71 -7.87 -4.98
CA ASP A 82 -3.79 -9.19 -5.63
C ASP A 82 -2.53 -9.47 -6.49
N TRP A 83 -1.90 -8.44 -7.06
CA TRP A 83 -0.70 -8.58 -7.89
C TRP A 83 0.61 -8.77 -7.09
N GLY A 84 0.62 -8.49 -5.77
CA GLY A 84 1.81 -8.58 -4.91
C GLY A 84 2.44 -9.98 -4.85
N ILE A 85 1.68 -11.01 -5.21
CA ILE A 85 2.10 -12.41 -5.18
C ILE A 85 3.00 -12.82 -6.35
N TYR A 86 3.02 -12.05 -7.44
CA TYR A 86 3.71 -12.46 -8.66
C TYR A 86 5.22 -12.26 -8.58
N ASP A 87 5.95 -13.19 -9.18
CA ASP A 87 7.33 -12.99 -9.62
C ASP A 87 7.61 -13.90 -10.82
N SER A 88 7.93 -13.30 -11.97
CA SER A 88 8.23 -14.02 -13.22
C SER A 88 9.44 -14.94 -13.08
N ARG A 89 10.36 -14.64 -12.14
CA ARG A 89 11.59 -15.41 -11.89
C ARG A 89 11.35 -16.78 -11.25
N TYR A 90 10.09 -17.13 -10.92
CA TYR A 90 9.73 -18.49 -10.52
C TYR A 90 9.80 -19.48 -11.70
N GLY A 91 9.63 -19.03 -12.94
CA GLY A 91 9.64 -19.92 -14.11
C GLY A 91 8.51 -20.94 -14.09
N ASN A 92 8.74 -22.11 -14.68
CA ASN A 92 7.69 -23.14 -14.85
C ASN A 92 7.76 -24.27 -13.82
N ALA A 93 8.86 -24.41 -13.09
CA ALA A 93 9.10 -25.48 -12.12
C ALA A 93 10.03 -25.04 -10.97
N PRO A 94 10.02 -25.73 -9.81
CA PRO A 94 11.00 -25.46 -8.76
C PRO A 94 12.42 -25.66 -9.29
N GLY A 95 13.32 -24.73 -8.96
CA GLY A 95 14.70 -24.72 -9.46
C GLY A 95 14.88 -24.37 -10.93
N ASP A 96 13.84 -23.89 -11.63
CA ASP A 96 13.97 -23.39 -13.00
C ASP A 96 14.96 -22.22 -13.06
N THR A 97 15.84 -22.26 -14.05
CA THR A 97 16.86 -21.23 -14.29
C THR A 97 16.77 -20.63 -15.68
N ASP A 98 15.90 -21.14 -16.55
CA ASP A 98 15.65 -20.61 -17.89
C ASP A 98 14.52 -19.59 -17.84
N VAL A 99 14.76 -18.53 -17.08
CA VAL A 99 13.83 -17.40 -16.87
C VAL A 99 14.54 -16.11 -17.23
N ASP A 100 13.76 -15.10 -17.62
CA ASP A 100 14.31 -13.74 -17.74
C ASP A 100 14.57 -13.18 -16.34
N TYR A 101 15.84 -12.92 -16.04
CA TYR A 101 16.25 -12.30 -14.78
C TYR A 101 16.35 -10.77 -14.90
N GLY A 102 16.13 -10.18 -16.07
CA GLY A 102 16.17 -8.73 -16.27
C GLY A 102 15.01 -7.99 -15.62
N GLU A 103 13.92 -8.70 -15.33
CA GLU A 103 12.76 -8.19 -14.60
C GLU A 103 12.29 -9.20 -13.55
N GLY A 104 11.40 -8.77 -12.67
CA GLY A 104 10.85 -9.61 -11.62
C GLY A 104 9.63 -8.98 -10.96
N GLY A 105 8.95 -9.76 -10.13
CA GLY A 105 7.82 -9.28 -9.33
C GLY A 105 8.11 -9.25 -7.83
N ARG A 106 7.13 -8.74 -7.08
CA ARG A 106 7.19 -8.62 -5.62
C ARG A 106 7.31 -9.98 -4.95
N GLY A 107 6.57 -10.98 -5.42
CA GLY A 107 6.66 -12.34 -4.91
C GLY A 107 6.45 -12.43 -3.39
N THR A 108 5.57 -11.59 -2.83
CA THR A 108 5.34 -11.52 -1.39
C THR A 108 4.33 -12.57 -0.96
N ASP A 109 4.72 -13.45 -0.04
CA ASP A 109 3.83 -14.47 0.53
C ASP A 109 2.78 -13.86 1.48
N ILE A 110 1.50 -14.03 1.16
CA ILE A 110 0.37 -13.59 1.99
C ILE A 110 0.34 -14.37 3.31
N MET A 111 0.79 -15.63 3.32
CA MET A 111 0.74 -16.48 4.51
C MET A 111 1.68 -16.04 5.63
N ARG A 112 2.58 -15.08 5.40
CA ARG A 112 3.31 -14.42 6.49
C ARG A 112 2.37 -13.70 7.48
N LEU A 113 1.15 -13.37 7.07
CA LEU A 113 0.12 -12.79 7.93
C LEU A 113 -0.57 -13.83 8.83
N LEU A 114 -0.36 -15.12 8.59
CA LEU A 114 -0.92 -16.22 9.36
C LEU A 114 0.12 -16.72 10.36
N ASP A 115 -0.12 -16.50 11.66
CA ASP A 115 0.69 -17.06 12.74
C ASP A 115 -0.05 -18.22 13.40
N GLU A 116 0.37 -19.45 13.14
CA GLU A 116 -0.27 -20.62 13.75
C GLU A 116 -0.15 -20.64 15.28
N GLY A 117 0.90 -20.02 15.83
CA GLY A 117 1.17 -19.94 17.26
C GLY A 117 0.40 -18.84 18.00
N SER A 118 -0.30 -17.94 17.29
CA SER A 118 -1.02 -16.82 17.91
C SER A 118 -2.50 -16.81 17.53
N PRO A 119 -3.40 -16.54 18.49
CA PRO A 119 -4.81 -16.29 18.20
C PRO A 119 -5.06 -14.85 17.70
N LEU A 120 -4.06 -13.96 17.80
CA LEU A 120 -4.20 -12.56 17.42
C LEU A 120 -3.71 -12.35 15.98
N PRO A 121 -4.47 -11.62 15.14
CA PRO A 121 -3.98 -11.14 13.85
C PRO A 121 -3.01 -9.97 14.05
N TYR A 122 -2.18 -9.70 13.04
CA TYR A 122 -1.29 -8.52 13.05
C TYR A 122 -2.00 -7.21 12.73
N PHE A 123 -3.06 -7.29 11.93
CA PHE A 123 -3.90 -6.16 11.53
C PHE A 123 -5.28 -6.29 12.15
N ASP A 124 -5.91 -5.16 12.45
CA ASP A 124 -7.30 -5.14 12.94
C ASP A 124 -8.30 -5.39 11.81
N ARG A 125 -7.90 -5.11 10.57
CA ARG A 125 -8.67 -5.29 9.34
C ARG A 125 -7.72 -5.42 8.15
N ILE A 126 -8.12 -6.12 7.11
CA ILE A 126 -7.42 -6.17 5.82
C ILE A 126 -8.39 -5.71 4.74
N ILE A 127 -7.95 -4.88 3.80
CA ILE A 127 -8.72 -4.53 2.60
C ILE A 127 -7.98 -5.14 1.41
N VAL A 128 -8.62 -6.02 0.65
CA VAL A 128 -8.03 -6.54 -0.58
C VAL A 128 -8.38 -5.63 -1.75
N GLY A 129 -7.36 -5.24 -2.50
CA GLY A 129 -7.42 -4.34 -3.64
C GLY A 129 -6.85 -5.01 -4.89
N PHE A 130 -7.50 -4.93 -6.06
CA PHE A 130 -8.70 -4.15 -6.33
C PHE A 130 -9.69 -4.89 -7.22
N ALA A 131 -10.98 -4.66 -6.99
CA ALA A 131 -12.03 -4.96 -7.96
C ALA A 131 -12.22 -3.78 -8.92
N GLY A 132 -12.65 -4.08 -10.14
CA GLY A 132 -13.02 -3.10 -11.17
C GLY A 132 -14.52 -3.08 -11.44
N ILE A 133 -14.95 -2.15 -12.30
CA ILE A 133 -16.34 -2.00 -12.74
C ILE A 133 -16.38 -2.18 -14.25
N ILE A 134 -17.18 -3.13 -14.74
CA ILE A 134 -17.31 -3.41 -16.18
C ILE A 134 -17.84 -2.16 -16.89
N GLY A 135 -17.21 -1.79 -18.00
CA GLY A 135 -17.47 -0.54 -18.71
C GLY A 135 -16.61 0.64 -18.25
N ASP A 136 -15.56 0.38 -17.48
CA ASP A 136 -14.44 1.32 -17.29
C ASP A 136 -13.72 1.54 -18.63
N GLU A 137 -13.45 2.80 -18.97
CA GLU A 137 -12.76 3.23 -20.20
C GLU A 137 -11.39 3.86 -19.88
N GLY A 138 -10.84 3.56 -18.69
CA GLY A 138 -9.57 4.07 -18.19
C GLY A 138 -8.40 3.12 -18.42
N LEU A 139 -7.32 3.29 -17.66
CA LEU A 139 -6.05 2.57 -17.83
C LEU A 139 -6.16 1.03 -17.77
N LYS A 140 -7.20 0.50 -17.13
CA LYS A 140 -7.39 -0.94 -16.90
C LYS A 140 -8.62 -1.51 -17.60
N GLU A 141 -9.23 -0.80 -18.55
CA GLU A 141 -10.35 -1.28 -19.37
C GLU A 141 -10.13 -2.73 -19.84
N ALA A 142 -9.00 -2.99 -20.50
CA ALA A 142 -8.69 -4.32 -21.04
C ALA A 142 -8.57 -5.40 -19.95
N THR A 143 -7.98 -5.05 -18.80
CA THR A 143 -7.84 -5.97 -17.65
C THR A 143 -9.21 -6.33 -17.08
N ILE A 144 -10.07 -5.32 -16.87
CA ILE A 144 -11.41 -5.50 -16.31
C ILE A 144 -12.28 -6.33 -17.26
N ASN A 145 -12.26 -6.01 -18.56
CA ASN A 145 -13.03 -6.71 -19.58
C ASN A 145 -12.62 -8.18 -19.70
N GLN A 146 -11.31 -8.46 -19.72
CA GLN A 146 -10.80 -9.82 -19.76
C GLN A 146 -11.20 -10.61 -18.50
N ALA A 147 -11.06 -9.99 -17.32
CA ALA A 147 -11.43 -10.62 -16.06
C ALA A 147 -12.92 -10.96 -16.02
N ALA A 148 -13.81 -10.08 -16.48
CA ALA A 148 -15.24 -10.35 -16.54
C ALA A 148 -15.60 -11.60 -17.37
N ILE A 149 -14.87 -11.85 -18.47
CA ILE A 149 -15.03 -13.05 -19.30
C ILE A 149 -14.45 -14.28 -18.58
N ASP A 150 -13.30 -14.14 -17.93
CA ASP A 150 -12.63 -15.23 -17.22
C ASP A 150 -13.43 -15.71 -16.01
N PHE A 151 -14.01 -14.77 -15.25
CA PHE A 151 -14.97 -15.01 -14.16
C PHE A 151 -16.38 -15.42 -14.63
N LYS A 152 -16.61 -15.52 -15.95
CA LYS A 152 -17.89 -15.93 -16.55
C LYS A 152 -19.06 -15.01 -16.17
N ILE A 153 -18.77 -13.73 -15.95
CA ILE A 153 -19.80 -12.68 -15.84
C ILE A 153 -20.36 -12.43 -17.24
N ALA A 154 -19.49 -12.20 -18.23
CA ALA A 154 -19.82 -12.14 -19.65
C ALA A 154 -19.38 -13.42 -20.38
N SER A 155 -20.08 -13.82 -21.45
CA SER A 155 -19.69 -15.01 -22.22
C SER A 155 -18.48 -14.78 -23.13
N ASP A 156 -18.37 -13.57 -23.67
CA ASP A 156 -17.34 -13.12 -24.61
C ASP A 156 -17.34 -11.58 -24.68
N GLU A 157 -16.51 -11.02 -25.55
CA GLU A 157 -16.38 -9.56 -25.74
C GLU A 157 -17.69 -8.89 -26.21
N ASP A 158 -18.51 -9.59 -27.00
CA ASP A 158 -19.77 -9.05 -27.54
C ASP A 158 -20.85 -8.93 -26.45
N ASP A 159 -20.72 -9.69 -25.36
CA ASP A 159 -21.63 -9.69 -24.21
C ASP A 159 -21.27 -8.66 -23.13
N LEU A 160 -20.02 -8.18 -23.09
CA LEU A 160 -19.56 -7.17 -22.11
C LEU A 160 -20.48 -5.94 -21.97
N PRO A 161 -21.02 -5.34 -23.07
CA PRO A 161 -21.93 -4.20 -22.95
C PRO A 161 -23.21 -4.50 -22.15
N ASN A 162 -23.66 -5.76 -22.10
CA ASN A 162 -24.82 -6.16 -21.31
C ASN A 162 -24.54 -6.17 -19.80
N HIS A 163 -23.27 -6.11 -19.40
CA HIS A 163 -22.79 -6.16 -18.02
C HIS A 163 -22.18 -4.84 -17.54
N LYS A 164 -22.24 -3.76 -18.35
CA LYS A 164 -21.78 -2.43 -17.93
C LYS A 164 -22.37 -2.04 -16.58
N GLY A 165 -21.53 -1.66 -15.63
CA GLY A 165 -21.89 -1.29 -14.26
C GLY A 165 -21.86 -2.45 -13.26
N GLU A 166 -21.50 -3.67 -13.65
CA GLU A 166 -21.25 -4.76 -12.69
C GLU A 166 -19.81 -4.74 -12.17
N ALA A 167 -19.61 -5.06 -10.90
CA ALA A 167 -18.30 -5.25 -10.30
C ALA A 167 -17.69 -6.59 -10.73
N THR A 168 -16.37 -6.62 -10.91
CA THR A 168 -15.58 -7.83 -11.16
C THR A 168 -14.25 -7.75 -10.43
N PHE A 169 -13.69 -8.88 -10.01
CA PHE A 169 -12.26 -8.94 -9.72
C PHE A 169 -11.44 -8.74 -11.00
N THR A 170 -10.13 -8.49 -10.88
CA THR A 170 -9.29 -8.10 -12.02
C THR A 170 -8.33 -9.17 -12.50
N ASP A 171 -8.11 -10.23 -11.73
CA ASP A 171 -7.13 -11.25 -12.09
C ASP A 171 -7.61 -12.64 -11.72
N TYR A 172 -8.29 -13.31 -12.66
CA TYR A 172 -8.81 -14.65 -12.44
C TYR A 172 -7.78 -15.64 -11.88
N TRP A 173 -6.55 -15.62 -12.40
CA TRP A 173 -5.50 -16.52 -11.92
C TRP A 173 -4.99 -16.07 -10.55
N GLY A 174 -4.65 -14.80 -10.36
CA GLY A 174 -4.13 -14.28 -9.09
C GLY A 174 -5.12 -14.44 -7.94
N ASP A 175 -6.40 -14.16 -8.20
CA ASP A 175 -7.46 -14.17 -7.21
C ASP A 175 -7.89 -15.59 -6.82
N THR A 176 -7.89 -16.55 -7.74
CA THR A 176 -8.54 -17.86 -7.51
C THR A 176 -7.68 -19.08 -7.84
N GLY A 177 -6.60 -18.95 -8.61
CA GLY A 177 -5.79 -20.08 -9.08
C GLY A 177 -4.35 -20.11 -8.55
N ALA A 178 -3.78 -18.96 -8.20
CA ALA A 178 -2.39 -18.87 -7.82
C ALA A 178 -2.10 -19.66 -6.53
N TYR A 179 -0.99 -20.41 -6.52
CA TYR A 179 -0.61 -21.23 -5.37
C TYR A 179 0.69 -20.78 -4.71
N LEU A 180 1.65 -20.28 -5.50
CA LEU A 180 2.82 -19.57 -5.00
C LEU A 180 2.36 -18.33 -4.24
N ASN A 181 2.93 -18.09 -3.06
CA ASN A 181 2.64 -16.93 -2.20
C ASN A 181 1.19 -16.83 -1.68
N CYS A 182 0.35 -17.84 -1.94
CA CYS A 182 -1.03 -17.93 -1.45
C CYS A 182 -1.25 -19.11 -0.47
N GLY A 183 -0.16 -19.78 -0.09
CA GLY A 183 -0.17 -20.88 0.87
C GLY A 183 -0.71 -22.21 0.34
N PHE A 184 -0.67 -22.44 -0.98
CA PHE A 184 -1.15 -23.69 -1.56
C PHE A 184 -0.01 -24.53 -2.14
N PRO A 185 -0.10 -25.87 -2.06
CA PRO A 185 1.02 -26.76 -2.38
C PRO A 185 1.30 -26.93 -3.88
N GLY A 186 0.48 -26.35 -4.75
CA GLY A 186 0.58 -26.53 -6.19
C GLY A 186 -0.72 -26.23 -6.91
N TRP A 187 -0.65 -26.35 -8.24
CA TRP A 187 -1.79 -26.16 -9.14
C TRP A 187 -2.91 -27.17 -8.87
N LYS A 188 -4.15 -26.69 -8.97
CA LYS A 188 -5.35 -27.49 -9.20
C LYS A 188 -6.26 -26.73 -10.18
N GLU A 189 -7.32 -27.39 -10.63
CA GLU A 189 -8.35 -26.74 -11.44
C GLU A 189 -8.98 -25.56 -10.68
N THR A 190 -9.05 -24.42 -11.34
CA THR A 190 -9.51 -23.15 -10.76
C THR A 190 -11.02 -23.14 -10.62
N ASP A 191 -11.49 -22.81 -9.43
CA ASP A 191 -12.90 -22.56 -9.11
C ASP A 191 -12.96 -21.41 -8.09
N PHE A 192 -13.82 -20.44 -8.34
CA PHE A 192 -13.90 -19.20 -7.58
C PHE A 192 -14.91 -19.26 -6.41
N THR A 193 -15.29 -20.46 -5.97
CA THR A 193 -16.04 -20.65 -4.72
C THR A 193 -15.12 -20.62 -3.49
N PRO A 194 -15.56 -20.16 -2.30
CA PRO A 194 -14.71 -20.12 -1.11
C PRO A 194 -14.08 -21.46 -0.71
N GLU A 195 -14.75 -22.58 -0.98
CA GLU A 195 -14.25 -23.91 -0.68
C GLU A 195 -13.10 -24.32 -1.60
N ASN A 196 -13.12 -23.85 -2.85
CA ASN A 196 -12.20 -24.29 -3.89
C ASN A 196 -11.21 -23.22 -4.36
N ALA A 197 -11.39 -21.94 -4.01
CA ALA A 197 -10.47 -20.88 -4.38
C ALA A 197 -9.06 -21.17 -3.85
N GLN A 198 -8.09 -21.11 -4.77
CA GLN A 198 -6.71 -20.76 -4.44
C GLN A 198 -6.56 -19.24 -4.55
N GLY A 199 -5.37 -18.76 -4.90
CA GLY A 199 -5.11 -17.36 -5.10
C GLY A 199 -5.27 -16.54 -3.83
N VAL A 200 -5.38 -15.23 -4.03
CA VAL A 200 -5.54 -14.24 -2.97
C VAL A 200 -6.83 -14.48 -2.20
N LEU A 201 -7.94 -14.80 -2.88
CA LEU A 201 -9.22 -15.09 -2.20
C LEU A 201 -9.13 -16.35 -1.34
N GLY A 202 -8.49 -17.41 -1.83
CA GLY A 202 -8.23 -18.62 -1.05
C GLY A 202 -7.30 -18.39 0.14
N ALA A 203 -6.31 -17.50 0.00
CA ALA A 203 -5.45 -17.06 1.10
C ALA A 203 -6.24 -16.28 2.16
N LEU A 204 -7.12 -15.37 1.75
CA LEU A 204 -8.02 -14.64 2.66
C LEU A 204 -9.01 -15.57 3.37
N VAL A 205 -9.53 -16.60 2.70
CA VAL A 205 -10.36 -17.64 3.34
C VAL A 205 -9.60 -18.36 4.46
N LYS A 206 -8.30 -18.64 4.30
CA LYS A 206 -7.48 -19.22 5.37
C LYS A 206 -7.28 -18.25 6.54
N LEU A 207 -7.01 -16.99 6.25
CA LEU A 207 -6.89 -15.94 7.27
C LEU A 207 -8.20 -15.77 8.03
N HIS A 208 -9.35 -15.70 7.36
CA HIS A 208 -10.66 -15.61 7.99
C HIS A 208 -10.97 -16.83 8.86
N LYS A 209 -10.62 -18.05 8.41
CA LYS A 209 -10.77 -19.26 9.24
C LYS A 209 -9.94 -19.21 10.53
N LYS A 210 -8.77 -18.58 10.49
CA LYS A 210 -7.88 -18.41 11.66
C LYS A 210 -8.33 -17.27 12.57
N TYR A 211 -8.76 -16.15 11.97
CA TYR A 211 -9.12 -14.90 12.62
C TYR A 211 -10.53 -14.47 12.20
N PRO A 212 -11.59 -15.21 12.61
CA PRO A 212 -12.96 -14.97 12.12
C PRO A 212 -13.54 -13.62 12.50
N ASP A 213 -13.00 -12.99 13.55
CA ASP A 213 -13.42 -11.67 14.03
C ASP A 213 -12.64 -10.51 13.38
N MET A 214 -11.60 -10.80 12.58
CA MET A 214 -10.88 -9.78 11.83
C MET A 214 -11.67 -9.45 10.54
N PRO A 215 -12.17 -8.22 10.38
CA PRO A 215 -12.89 -7.84 9.18
C PRO A 215 -11.98 -7.91 7.95
N ILE A 216 -12.54 -8.40 6.84
CA ILE A 216 -11.90 -8.39 5.53
C ILE A 216 -12.76 -7.53 4.61
N GLY A 217 -12.14 -6.54 3.99
CA GLY A 217 -12.79 -5.64 3.05
C GLY A 217 -12.41 -5.91 1.61
N LEU A 218 -13.28 -5.53 0.69
CA LEU A 218 -13.01 -5.46 -0.74
C LEU A 218 -12.91 -3.98 -1.13
N SER A 219 -11.83 -3.59 -1.80
CA SER A 219 -11.72 -2.26 -2.41
C SER A 219 -12.09 -2.29 -3.88
N LEU A 220 -12.99 -1.39 -4.28
CA LEU A 220 -13.47 -1.21 -5.65
C LEU A 220 -12.86 0.08 -6.22
N GLY A 221 -12.12 -0.03 -7.32
CA GLY A 221 -11.48 1.10 -7.98
C GLY A 221 -9.99 1.22 -7.66
N GLY A 222 -9.62 2.31 -6.98
CA GLY A 222 -8.26 2.78 -6.81
C GLY A 222 -7.80 3.66 -7.98
N TRP A 223 -6.58 4.19 -7.85
CA TRP A 223 -5.97 5.14 -8.80
C TRP A 223 -6.17 4.81 -10.29
N SER A 224 -5.99 3.55 -10.70
CA SER A 224 -6.04 3.15 -12.12
C SER A 224 -7.40 2.64 -12.62
N MET A 225 -8.43 2.59 -11.76
CA MET A 225 -9.73 1.98 -12.08
C MET A 225 -10.92 2.82 -11.58
N SER A 226 -10.71 4.13 -11.44
CA SER A 226 -11.72 5.05 -10.94
C SER A 226 -12.60 5.66 -12.04
N GLN A 227 -12.27 5.47 -13.32
CA GLN A 227 -12.95 6.12 -14.44
C GLN A 227 -14.43 5.75 -14.53
N ALA A 228 -14.77 4.48 -14.29
CA ALA A 228 -16.16 4.02 -14.33
C ALA A 228 -17.07 4.74 -13.32
N PHE A 229 -16.57 5.13 -12.15
CA PHE A 229 -17.43 5.70 -11.09
C PHE A 229 -18.24 6.90 -11.58
N HIS A 230 -17.61 7.82 -12.31
CA HIS A 230 -18.25 9.00 -12.88
C HIS A 230 -19.51 8.66 -13.68
N PHE A 231 -19.40 7.75 -14.65
CA PHE A 231 -20.52 7.38 -15.52
C PHE A 231 -21.56 6.48 -14.82
N ILE A 232 -21.10 5.57 -13.96
CA ILE A 232 -21.99 4.63 -13.27
C ILE A 232 -22.82 5.34 -12.19
N ALA A 233 -22.22 6.30 -11.48
CA ALA A 233 -22.90 7.04 -10.43
C ALA A 233 -23.99 7.97 -11.00
N GLN A 234 -23.87 8.47 -12.22
CA GLN A 234 -24.86 9.34 -12.87
C GLN A 234 -26.19 8.61 -13.14
N GLU A 235 -26.15 7.32 -13.51
CA GLU A 235 -27.31 6.60 -14.02
C GLU A 235 -27.97 5.69 -12.96
N PRO A 236 -29.25 5.90 -12.58
CA PRO A 236 -29.91 5.12 -11.53
C PRO A 236 -29.90 3.60 -11.78
N GLU A 237 -30.06 3.18 -13.03
CA GLU A 237 -30.05 1.77 -13.41
C GLU A 237 -28.66 1.13 -13.23
N LEU A 238 -27.59 1.89 -13.50
CA LEU A 238 -26.21 1.43 -13.34
C LEU A 238 -25.80 1.42 -11.87
N ARG A 239 -26.25 2.40 -11.06
CA ARG A 239 -26.09 2.36 -9.60
C ARG A 239 -26.70 1.10 -8.99
N GLN A 240 -27.93 0.78 -9.38
CA GLN A 240 -28.61 -0.43 -8.90
C GLN A 240 -27.88 -1.71 -9.33
N ARG A 241 -27.43 -1.77 -10.59
CA ARG A 241 -26.67 -2.91 -11.10
C ARG A 241 -25.34 -3.11 -10.36
N LEU A 242 -24.61 -2.04 -10.08
CA LEU A 242 -23.38 -2.09 -9.30
C LEU A 242 -23.66 -2.64 -7.90
N ALA A 243 -24.63 -2.07 -7.18
CA ALA A 243 -25.02 -2.53 -5.85
C ALA A 243 -25.42 -4.02 -5.83
N GLN A 244 -26.18 -4.49 -6.82
CA GLN A 244 -26.57 -5.90 -6.94
C GLN A 244 -25.40 -6.83 -7.25
N SER A 245 -24.47 -6.41 -8.12
CA SER A 245 -23.29 -7.22 -8.44
C SER A 245 -22.31 -7.32 -7.26
N LEU A 246 -22.11 -6.24 -6.52
CA LEU A 246 -21.37 -6.25 -5.25
C LEU A 246 -22.02 -7.19 -4.25
N LYS A 247 -23.35 -7.15 -4.13
CA LYS A 247 -24.09 -8.10 -3.30
C LYS A 247 -23.81 -9.56 -3.68
N LYS A 248 -23.75 -9.89 -4.97
CA LYS A 248 -23.39 -11.26 -5.41
C LYS A 248 -21.99 -11.66 -4.94
N ILE A 249 -21.01 -10.75 -5.00
CA ILE A 249 -19.65 -11.01 -4.50
C ILE A 249 -19.65 -11.26 -3.00
N PHE A 250 -20.35 -10.43 -2.22
CA PHE A 250 -20.44 -10.57 -0.76
C PHE A 250 -21.22 -11.82 -0.33
N ASP A 251 -22.28 -12.19 -1.06
CA ASP A 251 -23.00 -13.44 -0.83
C ASP A 251 -22.12 -14.67 -1.16
N LEU A 252 -21.28 -14.57 -2.19
CA LEU A 252 -20.36 -15.64 -2.58
C LEU A 252 -19.19 -15.78 -1.60
N PHE A 253 -18.63 -14.66 -1.14
CA PHE A 253 -17.53 -14.60 -0.18
C PHE A 253 -17.98 -13.88 1.11
N PRO A 254 -18.74 -14.57 1.98
CA PRO A 254 -19.29 -13.98 3.21
C PRO A 254 -18.23 -13.58 4.24
N MET A 255 -16.95 -13.86 3.98
CA MET A 255 -15.83 -13.32 4.74
C MET A 255 -15.67 -11.80 4.56
N PHE A 256 -16.21 -11.23 3.47
CA PHE A 256 -16.20 -9.79 3.25
C PHE A 256 -17.28 -9.11 4.09
N THR A 257 -16.83 -8.18 4.93
CA THR A 257 -17.68 -7.40 5.84
C THR A 257 -17.54 -5.89 5.63
N ASP A 258 -16.59 -5.48 4.80
CA ASP A 258 -16.28 -4.09 4.51
C ASP A 258 -16.20 -3.89 2.99
N LEU A 259 -16.73 -2.76 2.52
CA LEU A 259 -16.57 -2.29 1.15
C LEU A 259 -15.86 -0.95 1.19
N ASP A 260 -14.73 -0.86 0.52
CA ASP A 260 -14.00 0.38 0.30
C ASP A 260 -14.29 0.87 -1.12
N LEU A 261 -15.01 1.98 -1.23
CA LEU A 261 -15.30 2.64 -2.52
C LEU A 261 -14.16 3.62 -2.80
N ASP A 262 -13.13 3.11 -3.46
CA ASP A 262 -11.88 3.83 -3.73
C ASP A 262 -12.00 4.60 -5.06
N TRP A 263 -12.92 5.57 -5.09
CA TRP A 263 -13.03 6.53 -6.20
C TRP A 263 -12.01 7.66 -5.98
N GLU A 264 -10.99 7.70 -6.84
CA GLU A 264 -9.96 8.75 -6.86
C GLU A 264 -10.11 9.70 -8.08
N TYR A 265 -10.80 10.85 -7.98
CA TYR A 265 -11.61 11.35 -6.86
C TYR A 265 -12.90 12.02 -7.40
N PRO A 266 -14.02 12.01 -6.66
CA PRO A 266 -15.25 12.69 -7.08
C PRO A 266 -15.03 14.21 -7.13
N ASN A 267 -15.38 14.85 -8.26
CA ASN A 267 -15.22 16.29 -8.53
C ASN A 267 -13.78 16.82 -8.33
N TYR A 268 -12.78 15.95 -8.41
CA TYR A 268 -11.39 16.39 -8.30
C TYR A 268 -10.49 15.53 -9.18
N LYS A 269 -9.47 16.16 -9.76
CA LYS A 269 -8.58 15.47 -10.67
C LYS A 269 -7.85 14.32 -9.96
N GLY A 270 -8.08 13.10 -10.43
CA GLY A 270 -7.31 11.91 -10.11
C GLY A 270 -6.31 11.57 -11.22
N GLU A 271 -6.33 10.30 -11.66
CA GLU A 271 -5.57 9.85 -12.81
C GLU A 271 -6.00 10.60 -14.10
N GLU A 272 -5.09 10.80 -15.04
CA GLU A 272 -5.29 11.67 -16.21
C GLU A 272 -6.49 11.27 -17.08
N HIS A 273 -6.85 9.99 -17.13
CA HIS A 273 -7.97 9.49 -17.93
C HIS A 273 -9.32 9.62 -17.21
N ASN A 274 -9.33 9.98 -15.92
CA ASN A 274 -10.55 10.07 -15.14
C ASN A 274 -11.37 11.32 -15.52
N SER A 275 -12.65 11.11 -15.81
CA SER A 275 -13.65 12.17 -15.90
C SER A 275 -14.15 12.53 -14.51
N TYR A 276 -14.40 13.82 -14.29
CA TYR A 276 -14.90 14.35 -13.04
C TYR A 276 -15.68 15.65 -13.29
N ASP A 277 -16.77 15.87 -12.56
CA ASP A 277 -17.59 17.08 -12.63
C ASP A 277 -18.22 17.47 -11.29
N GLU A 278 -18.95 18.58 -11.26
CA GLU A 278 -19.53 19.13 -10.03
C GLU A 278 -20.70 18.30 -9.48
N GLU A 279 -21.25 17.39 -10.28
CA GLU A 279 -22.35 16.50 -9.91
C GLU A 279 -21.89 15.14 -9.35
N ASP A 280 -20.60 14.80 -9.49
CA ASP A 280 -20.01 13.57 -8.93
C ASP A 280 -20.38 13.33 -7.46
N PRO A 281 -20.31 14.31 -6.52
CA PRO A 281 -20.59 14.05 -5.11
C PRO A 281 -22.04 13.66 -4.86
N GLU A 282 -23.01 14.32 -5.50
CA GLU A 282 -24.43 13.96 -5.42
C GLU A 282 -24.71 12.60 -6.02
N ASN A 283 -24.11 12.31 -7.18
CA ASN A 283 -24.23 11.01 -7.84
C ASN A 283 -23.62 9.89 -7.00
N PHE A 284 -22.48 10.15 -6.37
CA PHE A 284 -21.80 9.20 -5.50
C PHE A 284 -22.62 8.94 -4.23
N ALA A 285 -23.20 9.98 -3.64
CA ALA A 285 -24.11 9.86 -2.51
C ALA A 285 -25.32 8.96 -2.83
N GLU A 286 -25.90 9.10 -4.03
CA GLU A 286 -26.98 8.20 -4.48
C GLU A 286 -26.50 6.76 -4.71
N LEU A 287 -25.26 6.56 -5.17
CA LEU A 287 -24.68 5.22 -5.29
C LEU A 287 -24.47 4.58 -3.92
N ILE A 288 -23.93 5.32 -2.95
CA ILE A 288 -23.74 4.85 -1.57
C ILE A 288 -25.08 4.43 -0.95
N LYS A 289 -26.15 5.21 -1.17
CA LYS A 289 -27.50 4.86 -0.68
C LYS A 289 -28.03 3.57 -1.31
N GLU A 290 -27.83 3.37 -2.61
CA GLU A 290 -28.27 2.14 -3.29
C GLU A 290 -27.45 0.92 -2.84
N ILE A 291 -26.14 1.08 -2.65
CA ILE A 291 -25.29 0.02 -2.07
C ILE A 291 -25.74 -0.32 -0.65
N ARG A 292 -25.97 0.68 0.21
CA ARG A 292 -26.45 0.47 1.59
C ARG A 292 -27.80 -0.26 1.64
N LYS A 293 -28.66 -0.05 0.64
CA LYS A 293 -29.95 -0.75 0.54
C LYS A 293 -29.78 -2.24 0.21
N GLU A 294 -28.83 -2.60 -0.66
CA GLU A 294 -28.55 -4.00 -1.02
C GLU A 294 -27.65 -4.70 0.02
N LEU A 295 -26.77 -3.95 0.69
CA LEU A 295 -25.80 -4.41 1.70
C LEU A 295 -25.93 -3.58 2.98
N PRO A 296 -26.98 -3.79 3.81
CA PRO A 296 -27.26 -2.94 4.96
C PRO A 296 -26.23 -3.08 6.11
N ASP A 297 -25.66 -4.27 6.28
CA ASP A 297 -24.87 -4.64 7.47
C ASP A 297 -23.35 -4.51 7.28
N ILE A 298 -22.87 -4.07 6.12
CA ILE A 298 -21.44 -3.90 5.85
C ILE A 298 -20.93 -2.55 6.34
N THR A 299 -19.62 -2.44 6.59
CA THR A 299 -18.96 -1.14 6.75
C THR A 299 -18.64 -0.58 5.36
N ILE A 300 -18.95 0.69 5.11
CA ILE A 300 -18.58 1.40 3.87
C ILE A 300 -17.49 2.42 4.20
N SER A 301 -16.30 2.25 3.61
CA SER A 301 -15.26 3.28 3.58
C SER A 301 -15.14 3.90 2.19
N ILE A 302 -14.60 5.12 2.14
CA ILE A 302 -14.23 5.77 0.88
C ILE A 302 -12.78 6.24 0.94
N ALA A 303 -12.13 6.29 -0.22
CA ALA A 303 -10.90 7.01 -0.41
C ALA A 303 -11.14 8.52 -0.45
N THR A 304 -10.25 9.28 0.17
CA THR A 304 -10.28 10.75 0.06
C THR A 304 -8.88 11.29 -0.18
N ILE A 305 -8.76 12.25 -1.09
CA ILE A 305 -7.51 12.96 -1.31
C ILE A 305 -7.12 13.77 -0.07
N ALA A 306 -5.84 13.82 0.27
CA ALA A 306 -5.32 14.61 1.40
C ALA A 306 -5.04 16.09 1.01
N VAL A 307 -5.90 16.67 0.17
CA VAL A 307 -5.80 18.06 -0.31
C VAL A 307 -7.10 18.80 0.02
N PRO A 308 -7.06 19.91 0.79
CA PRO A 308 -8.27 20.64 1.20
C PRO A 308 -9.25 20.95 0.08
N ALA A 309 -8.77 21.43 -1.07
CA ALA A 309 -9.63 21.74 -2.22
C ALA A 309 -10.36 20.50 -2.76
N GLY A 310 -9.71 19.33 -2.75
CA GLY A 310 -10.34 18.08 -3.17
C GLY A 310 -11.29 17.50 -2.13
N LEU A 311 -10.98 17.68 -0.84
CA LEU A 311 -11.90 17.35 0.25
C LEU A 311 -13.18 18.19 0.20
N GLU A 312 -13.06 19.48 -0.12
CA GLU A 312 -14.20 20.37 -0.33
C GLU A 312 -15.03 19.93 -1.54
N ALA A 313 -14.35 19.70 -2.68
CA ALA A 313 -14.99 19.32 -3.94
C ALA A 313 -15.77 18.00 -3.85
N ALA A 314 -15.25 17.03 -3.09
CA ALA A 314 -15.88 15.73 -2.86
C ALA A 314 -17.14 15.80 -1.97
N ASN A 315 -17.44 16.96 -1.36
CA ASN A 315 -18.57 17.16 -0.44
C ASN A 315 -18.66 16.07 0.64
N ILE A 316 -17.58 15.88 1.41
CA ILE A 316 -17.48 14.82 2.43
C ILE A 316 -18.68 14.74 3.38
N PRO A 317 -19.26 15.86 3.90
CA PRO A 317 -20.46 15.79 4.73
C PRO A 317 -21.64 15.10 4.05
N LEU A 318 -21.87 15.35 2.76
CA LEU A 318 -22.93 14.70 1.99
C LEU A 318 -22.71 13.17 1.88
N LEU A 319 -21.47 12.73 1.63
CA LEU A 319 -21.15 11.30 1.55
C LEU A 319 -21.31 10.60 2.91
N LEU A 320 -20.95 11.28 4.01
CA LEU A 320 -21.20 10.79 5.36
C LEU A 320 -22.69 10.66 5.67
N GLU A 321 -23.51 11.63 5.26
CA GLU A 321 -24.98 11.58 5.38
C GLU A 321 -25.60 10.47 4.53
N ALA A 322 -25.01 10.16 3.38
CA ALA A 322 -25.45 9.07 2.49
C ALA A 322 -25.22 7.67 3.10
N GLY A 323 -24.30 7.56 4.06
CA GLY A 323 -24.04 6.32 4.79
C GLY A 323 -22.59 5.85 4.77
N VAL A 324 -21.61 6.72 4.51
CA VAL A 324 -20.19 6.38 4.69
C VAL A 324 -19.84 6.28 6.18
N ASP A 325 -19.17 5.18 6.54
CA ASP A 325 -18.74 4.91 7.91
C ASP A 325 -17.35 5.45 8.20
N LYS A 326 -16.42 5.34 7.23
CA LYS A 326 -15.00 5.69 7.40
C LYS A 326 -14.43 6.41 6.17
N LEU A 327 -13.48 7.30 6.41
CA LEU A 327 -12.68 7.99 5.41
C LEU A 327 -11.25 7.47 5.49
N ASN A 328 -10.78 6.85 4.41
CA ASN A 328 -9.38 6.46 4.26
C ASN A 328 -8.67 7.61 3.52
N VAL A 329 -8.03 8.50 4.29
CA VAL A 329 -7.37 9.68 3.75
C VAL A 329 -6.02 9.28 3.18
N MET A 330 -5.85 9.43 1.86
CA MET A 330 -4.66 9.02 1.10
C MET A 330 -3.50 9.98 1.36
N THR A 331 -2.95 9.94 2.57
CA THR A 331 -1.93 10.88 3.07
C THR A 331 -0.50 10.51 2.65
N TYR A 332 -0.34 10.20 1.37
CA TYR A 332 0.92 9.89 0.71
C TYR A 332 0.94 10.54 -0.69
N ASP A 333 2.06 10.38 -1.40
CA ASP A 333 2.28 10.98 -2.72
C ASP A 333 2.13 12.50 -2.79
N PHE A 334 2.47 13.20 -1.71
CA PHE A 334 2.60 14.68 -1.70
C PHE A 334 3.80 15.17 -2.51
N PHE A 335 4.72 14.27 -2.83
CA PHE A 335 5.92 14.50 -3.63
C PHE A 335 6.17 13.27 -4.50
N GLY A 336 6.61 13.48 -5.74
CA GLY A 336 7.02 12.43 -6.66
C GLY A 336 7.58 13.01 -7.95
N THR A 337 8.49 12.28 -8.59
CA THR A 337 9.06 12.68 -9.88
C THR A 337 8.37 11.92 -11.02
N PRO A 338 8.18 12.54 -12.20
CA PRO A 338 8.72 13.84 -12.62
C PRO A 338 7.80 15.05 -12.37
N TRP A 339 6.67 14.87 -11.68
CA TRP A 339 5.61 15.88 -11.62
C TRP A 339 5.82 16.96 -10.53
N ALA A 340 6.54 16.68 -9.44
CA ALA A 340 6.77 17.66 -8.39
C ALA A 340 7.77 18.74 -8.85
N GLU A 341 7.54 20.01 -8.52
CA GLU A 341 8.48 21.10 -8.91
C GLU A 341 9.74 21.17 -8.04
N THR A 342 9.62 20.76 -6.77
CA THR A 342 10.70 20.81 -5.77
C THR A 342 10.71 19.55 -4.92
N LEU A 343 11.84 19.28 -4.27
CA LEU A 343 11.93 18.18 -3.31
C LEU A 343 10.96 18.42 -2.14
N GLY A 344 10.37 17.34 -1.64
CA GLY A 344 9.48 17.36 -0.50
C GLY A 344 9.34 15.96 0.10
N HIS A 345 8.59 15.87 1.19
CA HIS A 345 8.23 14.60 1.78
C HIS A 345 6.95 14.08 1.15
N HIS A 346 6.92 12.84 0.67
CA HIS A 346 5.70 12.32 0.03
C HIS A 346 4.60 11.97 1.02
N THR A 347 4.91 11.79 2.30
CA THR A 347 3.94 11.40 3.33
C THR A 347 4.19 12.13 4.67
N ALA A 348 4.53 13.42 4.60
CA ALA A 348 4.81 14.24 5.79
C ALA A 348 3.61 14.35 6.74
N LEU A 349 3.89 14.24 8.05
CA LEU A 349 2.89 14.45 9.09
C LEU A 349 2.56 15.95 9.25
N LYS A 350 3.58 16.82 9.28
CA LYS A 350 3.43 18.27 9.46
C LYS A 350 3.96 19.05 8.26
N LEU A 351 3.41 20.26 8.03
CA LEU A 351 3.91 21.18 7.00
C LEU A 351 5.15 21.92 7.45
N ASN A 352 5.92 22.41 6.47
CA ASN A 352 6.76 23.57 6.69
C ASN A 352 5.88 24.83 6.78
N PRO A 353 5.87 25.57 7.90
CA PRO A 353 5.04 26.76 8.07
C PRO A 353 5.36 27.86 7.04
N ASP A 354 6.57 27.90 6.50
CA ASP A 354 6.97 28.89 5.49
C ASP A 354 6.40 28.59 4.09
N LYS A 355 5.72 27.44 3.90
CA LYS A 355 5.17 26.99 2.61
C LYS A 355 3.75 26.43 2.71
N GLU A 356 3.01 26.83 3.73
CA GLU A 356 1.66 26.31 4.04
C GLU A 356 0.72 26.30 2.83
N GLU A 357 0.78 27.32 1.97
CA GLU A 357 -0.10 27.44 0.80
C GLU A 357 0.15 26.38 -0.28
N THR A 358 1.38 25.86 -0.42
CA THR A 358 1.81 25.05 -1.57
C THR A 358 2.13 23.59 -1.23
N GLN A 359 2.16 23.25 0.07
CA GLN A 359 2.46 21.90 0.53
C GLN A 359 1.23 21.21 1.12
N ASN A 360 1.22 19.88 1.00
CA ASN A 360 0.26 18.99 1.65
C ASN A 360 0.93 18.29 2.83
N SER A 361 0.13 17.93 3.84
CA SER A 361 0.56 17.10 4.96
C SER A 361 -0.65 16.39 5.54
N VAL A 362 -0.40 15.33 6.33
CA VAL A 362 -1.43 14.67 7.14
C VAL A 362 -2.19 15.68 8.00
N ASP A 363 -1.48 16.53 8.75
CA ASP A 363 -2.08 17.49 9.67
C ASP A 363 -2.97 18.51 8.97
N LYS A 364 -2.58 18.98 7.77
CA LYS A 364 -3.37 19.91 6.97
C LYS A 364 -4.70 19.30 6.56
N ALA A 365 -4.67 18.09 5.99
CA ALA A 365 -5.87 17.38 5.55
C ALA A 365 -6.79 17.05 6.74
N VAL A 366 -6.23 16.54 7.82
CA VAL A 366 -6.99 16.20 9.04
C VAL A 366 -7.62 17.44 9.67
N ASN A 367 -6.88 18.54 9.84
CA ASN A 367 -7.46 19.76 10.42
C ASN A 367 -8.56 20.33 9.51
N TYR A 368 -8.42 20.26 8.19
CA TYR A 368 -9.50 20.67 7.28
C TYR A 368 -10.78 19.82 7.47
N LEU A 369 -10.64 18.49 7.53
CA LEU A 369 -11.76 17.59 7.81
C LEU A 369 -12.45 17.90 9.15
N LEU A 370 -11.66 18.18 10.20
CA LEU A 370 -12.17 18.41 11.55
C LEU A 370 -12.78 19.81 11.74
N ASP A 371 -12.03 20.83 11.32
CA ASP A 371 -12.31 22.22 11.68
C ASP A 371 -13.25 22.89 10.66
N GLU A 372 -13.08 22.60 9.37
CA GLU A 372 -13.88 23.22 8.29
C GLU A 372 -15.05 22.34 7.85
N LEU A 373 -14.86 21.02 7.72
CA LEU A 373 -15.92 20.08 7.32
C LEU A 373 -16.66 19.43 8.49
N HIS A 374 -16.21 19.66 9.72
CA HIS A 374 -16.83 19.15 10.96
C HIS A 374 -17.03 17.62 10.99
N VAL A 375 -16.12 16.88 10.36
CA VAL A 375 -16.14 15.41 10.36
C VAL A 375 -15.81 14.89 11.77
N GLU A 376 -16.55 13.87 12.21
CA GLU A 376 -16.24 13.18 13.45
C GLU A 376 -14.84 12.56 13.39
N PRO A 377 -13.93 12.87 14.35
CA PRO A 377 -12.55 12.36 14.32
C PRO A 377 -12.46 10.84 14.10
N LYS A 378 -13.37 10.08 14.73
CA LYS A 378 -13.37 8.61 14.68
C LYS A 378 -13.67 8.01 13.31
N LYS A 379 -14.17 8.81 12.37
CA LYS A 379 -14.35 8.38 10.98
C LYS A 379 -13.10 8.54 10.13
N ILE A 380 -12.07 9.26 10.61
CA ILE A 380 -10.89 9.60 9.82
C ILE A 380 -9.77 8.59 10.08
N ASN A 381 -9.28 7.95 9.02
CA ASN A 381 -8.11 7.09 9.03
C ASN A 381 -7.01 7.71 8.17
N ILE A 382 -5.75 7.68 8.62
CA ILE A 382 -4.61 8.23 7.86
C ILE A 382 -3.67 7.14 7.35
N GLY A 383 -3.03 7.40 6.22
CA GLY A 383 -2.09 6.48 5.59
C GLY A 383 -0.64 6.59 6.11
N TYR A 384 0.07 5.46 6.12
CA TYR A 384 1.53 5.38 6.10
C TYR A 384 1.99 4.50 4.93
N ALA A 385 3.19 4.76 4.42
CA ALA A 385 3.64 4.19 3.14
C ALA A 385 4.71 3.10 3.32
N GLY A 386 4.54 2.00 2.59
CA GLY A 386 5.54 0.92 2.46
C GLY A 386 6.56 1.14 1.34
N TYR A 387 6.63 2.34 0.78
CA TYR A 387 7.45 2.69 -0.39
C TYR A 387 7.94 4.13 -0.30
N THR A 388 8.81 4.51 -1.23
CA THR A 388 9.40 5.86 -1.32
C THR A 388 8.90 6.65 -2.52
N ARG A 389 9.22 7.95 -2.53
CA ARG A 389 9.26 8.74 -3.76
C ARG A 389 10.65 9.35 -3.92
N ASN A 390 11.27 9.11 -5.08
CA ASN A 390 12.70 9.33 -5.30
C ASN A 390 12.96 10.49 -6.27
N ALA A 391 14.12 11.14 -6.17
CA ALA A 391 14.57 12.16 -7.12
C ALA A 391 16.07 12.09 -7.39
N GLN A 392 16.42 12.03 -8.68
CA GLN A 392 17.78 12.10 -9.18
C GLN A 392 18.35 13.52 -9.13
N GLN A 393 19.68 13.63 -9.12
CA GLN A 393 20.39 14.91 -9.20
C GLN A 393 19.90 15.95 -8.17
N ALA A 394 19.48 15.49 -7.00
CA ALA A 394 18.95 16.33 -5.95
C ALA A 394 20.02 17.30 -5.41
N SER A 395 19.60 18.52 -5.10
CA SER A 395 20.36 19.55 -4.41
C SER A 395 19.57 20.02 -3.20
N ILE A 396 20.12 19.80 -2.01
CA ILE A 396 19.44 20.00 -0.72
C ILE A 396 20.13 21.11 0.07
N PRO A 397 19.78 22.40 -0.14
CA PRO A 397 20.27 23.52 0.66
C PRO A 397 19.72 23.53 2.10
N SER A 398 18.60 22.87 2.39
CA SER A 398 18.03 22.77 3.74
C SER A 398 17.47 21.38 4.01
N ILE A 399 17.85 20.78 5.15
CA ILE A 399 17.41 19.45 5.59
C ILE A 399 16.10 19.54 6.40
N SER A 400 15.98 20.55 7.26
CA SER A 400 14.81 20.76 8.13
C SER A 400 14.55 22.26 8.32
N PRO A 401 13.43 22.79 7.79
CA PRO A 401 12.50 22.10 6.89
C PRO A 401 13.19 21.72 5.57
N ILE A 402 12.79 20.60 4.97
CA ILE A 402 13.33 20.15 3.69
C ILE A 402 13.07 21.21 2.61
N TYR A 403 14.14 21.60 1.92
CA TYR A 403 14.05 22.39 0.71
C TYR A 403 15.15 21.99 -0.25
N GLY A 404 14.77 21.75 -1.49
CA GLY A 404 15.71 21.47 -2.55
C GLY A 404 15.06 21.38 -3.92
N ARG A 405 15.91 21.21 -4.92
CA ARG A 405 15.51 21.01 -6.31
C ARG A 405 16.14 19.74 -6.83
N TYR A 406 15.60 19.23 -7.91
CA TYR A 406 16.14 18.09 -8.63
C TYR A 406 16.07 18.36 -10.12
N THR A 407 16.80 17.54 -10.88
CA THR A 407 16.77 17.58 -12.34
C THR A 407 16.52 16.16 -12.81
N PRO A 408 15.33 15.86 -13.39
CA PRO A 408 15.06 14.54 -13.98
C PRO A 408 16.14 14.16 -15.00
N ARG A 409 16.50 12.87 -15.07
CA ARG A 409 17.40 12.34 -16.10
C ARG A 409 16.84 11.06 -16.70
N GLY A 410 16.55 11.12 -18.00
CA GLY A 410 15.90 10.01 -18.68
C GLY A 410 14.49 9.78 -18.15
N ASP A 411 13.94 8.62 -18.47
CA ASP A 411 12.55 8.26 -18.15
C ASP A 411 12.44 7.47 -16.84
N ILE A 412 13.57 6.93 -16.37
CA ILE A 412 13.65 6.08 -15.17
C ILE A 412 14.48 6.78 -14.10
N ALA A 413 13.84 7.04 -12.96
CA ALA A 413 14.50 7.27 -11.68
C ALA A 413 14.55 5.95 -10.91
N LEU A 414 15.55 5.78 -10.05
CA LEU A 414 15.71 4.56 -9.24
C LEU A 414 14.40 4.13 -8.60
N GLY A 415 14.10 2.84 -8.65
CA GLY A 415 12.96 2.23 -7.98
C GLY A 415 13.11 0.72 -7.84
N SER A 416 12.11 0.06 -7.25
CA SER A 416 12.06 -1.39 -7.17
C SER A 416 11.35 -1.99 -8.38
N PHE A 417 10.09 -1.61 -8.59
CA PHE A 417 9.25 -2.10 -9.69
C PHE A 417 8.73 -0.99 -10.59
N GLU A 418 8.84 0.26 -10.13
CA GLU A 418 8.31 1.44 -10.81
C GLU A 418 9.30 2.60 -10.68
N SER A 419 9.37 3.42 -11.73
CA SER A 419 10.26 4.59 -11.77
C SER A 419 9.99 5.52 -10.58
N GLY A 420 11.05 5.84 -9.83
CA GLY A 420 10.97 6.77 -8.72
C GLY A 420 10.29 6.24 -7.45
N SER A 421 10.06 4.93 -7.34
CA SER A 421 9.45 4.29 -6.16
C SER A 421 10.24 3.06 -5.71
N THR A 422 10.85 3.14 -4.52
CA THR A 422 11.58 2.03 -3.89
C THR A 422 10.74 1.46 -2.75
N GLU A 423 10.52 0.14 -2.73
CA GLU A 423 9.66 -0.51 -1.74
C GLU A 423 10.46 -0.96 -0.51
N TRP A 424 9.75 -1.16 0.61
CA TRP A 424 10.35 -1.48 1.91
C TRP A 424 11.31 -2.69 1.91
N PRO A 425 11.06 -3.81 1.21
CA PRO A 425 12.04 -4.90 1.11
C PRO A 425 13.38 -4.46 0.50
N ASP A 426 13.32 -3.65 -0.56
CA ASP A 426 14.49 -3.08 -1.22
C ASP A 426 15.25 -2.11 -0.28
N LEU A 427 14.51 -1.26 0.43
CA LEU A 427 15.07 -0.38 1.47
C LEU A 427 15.85 -1.16 2.52
N LEU A 428 15.26 -2.22 3.08
CA LEU A 428 15.91 -3.05 4.10
C LEU A 428 17.12 -3.82 3.56
N ARG A 429 17.11 -4.20 2.28
CA ARG A 429 18.22 -4.94 1.67
C ARG A 429 19.39 -4.03 1.31
N ASN A 430 19.09 -2.87 0.75
CA ASN A 430 20.08 -2.09 0.00
C ASN A 430 20.38 -0.71 0.58
N TYR A 431 19.51 -0.16 1.43
CA TYR A 431 19.60 1.25 1.83
C TYR A 431 19.58 1.48 3.33
N LEU A 432 19.10 0.51 4.13
CA LEU A 432 19.01 0.59 5.59
C LEU A 432 19.69 -0.61 6.29
N ASP A 433 20.39 -0.35 7.38
CA ASP A 433 20.95 -1.40 8.26
C ASP A 433 19.97 -1.84 9.38
N SER A 434 20.45 -2.72 10.26
CA SER A 434 19.71 -3.20 11.45
C SER A 434 19.26 -2.11 12.44
N ASN A 435 19.80 -0.89 12.35
CA ASN A 435 19.46 0.25 13.20
C ASN A 435 18.59 1.28 12.45
N MET A 436 18.17 0.98 11.22
CA MET A 436 17.56 1.93 10.29
C MET A 436 18.49 3.12 9.98
N ASP A 437 19.81 2.91 9.93
CA ASP A 437 20.77 3.88 9.40
C ASP A 437 21.10 3.58 7.94
N GLY A 438 21.51 4.63 7.22
CA GLY A 438 21.86 4.52 5.80
C GLY A 438 23.11 3.66 5.56
N ILE A 439 23.03 2.80 4.55
CA ILE A 439 24.15 2.02 4.00
C ILE A 439 24.38 2.37 2.53
N ASN A 440 25.39 1.78 1.87
CA ASN A 440 25.65 2.00 0.44
C ASN A 440 25.73 3.50 0.05
N ASN A 441 26.47 4.27 0.86
CA ASN A 441 26.64 5.73 0.73
C ASN A 441 25.40 6.59 0.98
N PHE A 442 24.29 6.00 1.44
CA PHE A 442 23.14 6.76 1.90
C PHE A 442 23.30 7.20 3.36
N THR A 443 22.64 8.30 3.70
CA THR A 443 22.45 8.76 5.07
C THR A 443 20.96 9.05 5.27
N VAL A 444 20.41 8.61 6.40
CA VAL A 444 19.05 8.96 6.82
C VAL A 444 19.11 10.33 7.50
N TYR A 445 18.23 11.23 7.06
CA TYR A 445 18.06 12.56 7.64
C TYR A 445 16.65 12.72 8.20
N THR A 446 16.55 13.35 9.36
CA THR A 446 15.27 13.71 9.97
C THR A 446 14.95 15.17 9.68
N ASP A 447 13.77 15.42 9.14
CA ASP A 447 13.15 16.73 9.14
C ASP A 447 12.28 16.88 10.41
N GLU A 448 12.83 17.55 11.42
CA GLU A 448 12.18 17.75 12.73
C GLU A 448 10.90 18.59 12.62
N VAL A 449 10.78 19.45 11.60
CA VAL A 449 9.58 20.28 11.34
C VAL A 449 8.47 19.43 10.75
N ALA A 450 8.76 18.65 9.71
CA ALA A 450 7.76 17.84 9.02
C ALA A 450 7.41 16.52 9.73
N LYS A 451 8.22 16.13 10.74
CA LYS A 451 8.16 14.83 11.42
C LYS A 451 8.27 13.66 10.42
N ALA A 452 9.22 13.80 9.51
CA ALA A 452 9.45 12.86 8.41
C ALA A 452 10.95 12.62 8.21
N GLU A 453 11.30 11.53 7.53
CA GLU A 453 12.69 11.19 7.21
C GLU A 453 12.88 11.02 5.71
N PHE A 454 14.13 11.13 5.27
CA PHE A 454 14.54 10.86 3.90
C PHE A 454 15.94 10.24 3.87
N LEU A 455 16.20 9.42 2.85
CA LEU A 455 17.53 8.95 2.51
C LEU A 455 18.16 9.88 1.46
N TYR A 456 19.44 10.18 1.62
CA TYR A 456 20.20 10.91 0.61
C TYR A 456 21.61 10.35 0.44
N ASN A 457 21.98 10.05 -0.80
CA ASN A 457 23.33 9.69 -1.20
C ASN A 457 24.02 10.94 -1.77
N GLN A 458 25.11 11.38 -1.12
CA GLN A 458 25.81 12.61 -1.51
C GLN A 458 26.56 12.48 -2.84
N GLU A 459 26.96 11.27 -3.22
CA GLU A 459 27.74 11.00 -4.43
C GLU A 459 26.85 10.89 -5.66
N SER A 460 25.86 9.98 -5.65
CA SER A 460 24.88 9.86 -6.75
C SER A 460 23.87 11.00 -6.77
N ARG A 461 23.75 11.75 -5.66
CA ARG A 461 22.75 12.81 -5.45
C ARG A 461 21.33 12.30 -5.57
N LEU A 462 21.09 11.05 -5.19
CA LEU A 462 19.76 10.46 -5.12
C LEU A 462 19.10 10.77 -3.78
N PHE A 463 17.89 11.33 -3.85
CA PHE A 463 16.99 11.59 -2.72
C PHE A 463 15.87 10.56 -2.71
N MET A 464 15.48 10.07 -1.53
CA MET A 464 14.31 9.20 -1.33
C MET A 464 13.53 9.66 -0.10
N SER A 465 12.30 10.14 -0.29
CA SER A 465 11.38 10.38 0.83
C SER A 465 10.67 9.06 1.18
N LEU A 466 10.59 8.73 2.46
CA LEU A 466 10.03 7.47 2.95
C LEU A 466 9.40 7.63 4.33
N ASP A 467 8.52 6.68 4.68
CA ASP A 467 8.22 6.40 6.08
C ASP A 467 9.29 5.48 6.71
N THR A 468 9.54 5.68 7.99
CA THR A 468 10.40 4.83 8.83
C THR A 468 9.65 4.47 10.12
N PRO A 469 10.13 3.51 10.94
CA PRO A 469 9.52 3.24 12.24
C PRO A 469 9.38 4.50 13.13
N TYR A 470 10.27 5.49 13.00
CA TYR A 470 10.13 6.77 13.69
C TYR A 470 8.92 7.58 13.17
N SER A 471 8.83 7.85 11.87
CA SER A 471 7.75 8.69 11.33
C SER A 471 6.38 8.03 11.49
N VAL A 472 6.28 6.71 11.34
CA VAL A 472 5.04 5.97 11.56
C VAL A 472 4.60 6.04 13.02
N LYS A 473 5.54 5.97 13.98
CA LYS A 473 5.22 6.15 15.40
C LYS A 473 4.73 7.56 15.71
N GLU A 474 5.33 8.61 15.12
CA GLU A 474 4.86 9.99 15.27
C GLU A 474 3.43 10.16 14.72
N LYS A 475 3.12 9.56 13.55
CA LYS A 475 1.77 9.56 12.97
C LYS A 475 0.76 8.85 13.87
N ALA A 476 1.13 7.72 14.46
CA ALA A 476 0.27 6.98 15.38
C ALA A 476 0.00 7.75 16.69
N GLN A 477 1.00 8.44 17.22
CA GLN A 477 0.81 9.34 18.36
C GLN A 477 -0.12 10.50 18.01
N TYR A 478 0.02 11.06 16.81
CA TYR A 478 -0.88 12.10 16.30
C TYR A 478 -2.34 11.60 16.18
N VAL A 479 -2.56 10.40 15.64
CA VAL A 479 -3.88 9.74 15.59
C VAL A 479 -4.50 9.62 16.97
N LYS A 480 -3.70 9.19 17.95
CA LYS A 480 -4.15 9.07 19.34
C LYS A 480 -4.48 10.42 19.96
N GLU A 481 -3.64 11.43 19.75
CA GLU A 481 -3.82 12.80 20.27
C GLU A 481 -5.09 13.45 19.70
N LYS A 482 -5.31 13.33 18.39
CA LYS A 482 -6.49 13.87 17.70
C LYS A 482 -7.75 13.02 17.88
N GLY A 483 -7.62 11.82 18.45
CA GLY A 483 -8.74 10.90 18.65
C GLY A 483 -9.30 10.34 17.35
N LEU A 484 -8.47 10.17 16.31
CA LEU A 484 -8.90 9.69 15.00
C LEU A 484 -9.33 8.20 15.03
N GLY A 485 -9.82 7.68 13.90
CA GLY A 485 -10.24 6.29 13.75
C GLY A 485 -9.09 5.29 13.76
N GLY A 486 -7.97 5.63 13.12
CA GLY A 486 -6.86 4.69 12.98
C GLY A 486 -5.86 5.05 11.90
N MET A 487 -5.08 4.05 11.51
CA MET A 487 -4.06 4.14 10.48
C MET A 487 -4.09 2.94 9.53
N PHE A 488 -3.69 3.17 8.28
CA PHE A 488 -3.53 2.10 7.32
C PHE A 488 -2.23 2.16 6.55
N ILE A 489 -1.68 0.98 6.22
CA ILE A 489 -0.54 0.90 5.33
C ILE A 489 -0.98 0.85 3.86
N TRP A 490 -0.30 1.65 3.04
CA TRP A 490 -0.25 1.52 1.59
C TRP A 490 1.16 1.04 1.19
N MET A 491 1.40 -0.26 1.01
CA MET A 491 0.47 -1.39 1.21
C MET A 491 1.11 -2.57 1.98
N ILE A 492 0.28 -3.51 2.43
CA ILE A 492 0.67 -4.65 3.29
C ILE A 492 1.83 -5.42 2.66
N ASP A 493 1.78 -5.68 1.36
CA ASP A 493 2.76 -6.49 0.60
C ASP A 493 4.21 -5.99 0.69
N HIS A 494 4.40 -4.73 1.08
CA HIS A 494 5.72 -4.13 1.28
C HIS A 494 6.26 -4.37 2.68
N ASP A 495 5.42 -4.28 3.72
CA ASP A 495 5.90 -4.26 5.11
C ASP A 495 6.24 -5.65 5.61
N ASN A 496 7.38 -5.78 6.26
CA ASN A 496 7.82 -7.01 6.90
C ASN A 496 7.40 -7.09 8.39
N GLY A 497 6.79 -6.02 8.89
CA GLY A 497 6.22 -5.86 10.23
C GLY A 497 6.75 -4.65 10.97
N LEU A 498 7.89 -4.07 10.54
CA LEU A 498 8.51 -2.96 11.26
C LEU A 498 7.63 -1.70 11.26
N LEU A 499 7.01 -1.36 10.13
CA LEU A 499 6.17 -0.17 10.04
C LEU A 499 4.86 -0.37 10.83
N THR A 500 4.22 -1.53 10.65
CA THR A 500 3.00 -1.88 11.41
C THR A 500 3.26 -1.94 12.92
N ASN A 501 4.38 -2.50 13.35
CA ASN A 501 4.78 -2.53 14.76
C ASN A 501 4.91 -1.10 15.34
N ALA A 502 5.51 -0.18 14.58
CA ALA A 502 5.64 1.21 14.99
C ALA A 502 4.26 1.91 15.11
N ALA A 503 3.33 1.61 14.20
CA ALA A 503 1.97 2.13 14.27
C ALA A 503 1.26 1.64 15.55
N ARG A 504 1.34 0.34 15.85
CA ARG A 504 0.78 -0.27 17.07
C ARG A 504 1.34 0.36 18.34
N GLU A 505 2.67 0.47 18.45
CA GLU A 505 3.31 1.07 19.62
C GLU A 505 3.02 2.57 19.77
N GLY A 506 2.92 3.32 18.67
CA GLY A 506 2.58 4.74 18.71
C GLY A 506 1.15 5.00 19.21
N LEU A 507 0.21 4.10 18.91
CA LEU A 507 -1.14 4.11 19.50
C LEU A 507 -1.12 3.67 20.99
N GLY A 508 0.00 3.16 21.48
CA GLY A 508 0.19 2.69 22.85
C GLY A 508 -0.33 1.28 23.08
N ALA A 509 -0.36 0.44 22.03
CA ALA A 509 -0.66 -0.98 22.16
C ALA A 509 0.44 -1.70 22.95
N ALA A 510 0.04 -2.55 23.89
CA ALA A 510 0.99 -3.38 24.63
C ALA A 510 1.34 -4.64 23.84
N THR A 511 2.62 -5.02 23.80
CA THR A 511 3.05 -6.27 23.17
C THR A 511 2.49 -7.48 23.91
N VAL A 512 2.01 -8.47 23.18
CA VAL A 512 1.55 -9.77 23.71
C VAL A 512 2.63 -10.82 23.48
N GLY A 513 3.05 -11.47 24.57
CA GLY A 513 4.11 -12.48 24.52
C GLY A 513 5.50 -11.88 24.33
N THR A 514 6.44 -12.68 23.84
CA THR A 514 7.80 -12.23 23.54
C THR A 514 7.83 -11.55 22.17
N PRO A 515 8.24 -10.27 22.07
CA PRO A 515 8.37 -9.62 20.77
C PRO A 515 9.40 -10.33 19.89
N ARG A 516 9.11 -10.41 18.58
CA ARG A 516 10.06 -10.83 17.55
C ARG A 516 11.16 -9.79 17.34
N VAL A 517 10.84 -8.51 17.57
CA VAL A 517 11.76 -7.39 17.44
C VAL A 517 11.50 -6.36 18.55
N ASP A 518 12.58 -5.86 19.15
CA ASP A 518 12.53 -4.67 20.02
C ASP A 518 12.51 -3.41 19.15
N MET A 519 11.36 -2.73 19.12
CA MET A 519 11.16 -1.53 18.29
C MET A 519 11.72 -0.26 18.93
N ALA A 520 11.97 -0.25 20.24
CA ALA A 520 12.40 0.95 20.95
C ALA A 520 13.61 1.67 20.30
N PRO A 521 14.70 0.98 19.90
CA PRO A 521 15.81 1.63 19.20
C PRO A 521 15.50 2.03 17.75
N LEU A 522 14.58 1.32 17.09
CA LEU A 522 14.25 1.54 15.68
C LEU A 522 13.39 2.80 15.48
N CYS A 523 12.51 3.08 16.45
CA CYS A 523 11.60 4.22 16.45
C CYS A 523 12.24 5.55 16.90
N LEU A 524 13.56 5.60 17.11
CA LEU A 524 14.29 6.85 17.33
C LEU A 524 14.56 7.53 15.99
N SER A 525 14.44 8.85 15.94
CA SER A 525 14.85 9.62 14.76
C SER A 525 16.35 9.47 14.49
N ALA A 526 16.78 9.64 13.24
CA ALA A 526 18.20 9.72 12.90
C ALA A 526 18.94 10.80 13.71
N ALA A 527 18.29 11.94 13.98
CA ALA A 527 18.82 13.00 14.84
C ALA A 527 19.06 12.54 16.29
N GLU A 528 18.16 11.77 16.88
CA GLU A 528 18.31 11.20 18.23
C GLU A 528 19.37 10.10 18.28
N LYS A 529 19.40 9.22 17.28
CA LYS A 529 20.42 8.17 17.15
C LYS A 529 21.82 8.78 17.08
N ALA A 530 22.00 9.86 16.30
CA ALA A 530 23.26 10.59 16.23
C ALA A 530 23.68 11.20 17.59
N LYS A 531 22.72 11.80 18.32
CA LYS A 531 22.96 12.33 19.68
C LYS A 531 23.36 11.22 20.66
N ASN A 532 22.76 10.04 20.58
CA ASN A 532 23.06 8.92 21.47
C ASN A 532 24.43 8.28 21.22
N ARG A 533 24.95 8.33 19.98
CA ARG A 533 26.29 7.82 19.62
C ARG A 533 27.46 8.68 20.11
N THR A 534 27.18 9.93 20.47
CA THR A 534 28.20 10.91 20.89
C THR A 534 28.30 11.06 22.41
N LYS A 535 27.42 10.40 23.16
CA LYS A 535 27.47 10.23 24.61
C LYS A 535 28.12 8.88 24.94
#